data_AF-A0A7K6TLJ0-F1
#
_entry.id   AF-A0A7K6TLJ0-F1
#
_cell.length_a   1.000
_cell.length_b   1.000
_cell.length_c   1.000
_cell.angle_alpha   90.00
_cell.angle_beta   90.00
_cell.angle_gamma   90.00
#
_symmetry.space_group_name_H-M   'P 1'
#
loop_
_entity.id
_entity.type
_entity.pdbx_description
1 polymer ?
#
loop_
_entity_poly.entity_id
_entity_poly.type
_entity_poly.pdbx_seq_one_letter_code
_entity_poly.pdbx_strand_id
1 'polypeptide(L)'
;LKDGEVRDQDTEWGGVAPNGDGTYYTSASIEARPEDRDKYRCRVDHASLREPLLVASEPEPNPFIIPLAVAAAVLGVVAGIAGFAIWKYRSGKKEKGYGMAPSEYRG
;
A
#
# COMPACT_ATOMS: atom_id res chain seq x y z
N LEU A 1 8.00 11.58 -23.83
CA LEU A 1 6.84 11.74 -24.74
C LEU A 1 5.64 12.23 -23.94
N LYS A 2 4.81 13.08 -24.54
CA LYS A 2 3.46 13.41 -24.06
C LYS A 2 2.49 13.15 -25.19
N ASP A 3 1.51 12.28 -24.98
CA ASP A 3 0.53 11.90 -26.02
C ASP A 3 1.19 11.40 -27.33
N GLY A 4 2.37 10.79 -27.23
CA GLY A 4 3.16 10.30 -28.38
C GLY A 4 4.11 11.33 -29.00
N GLU A 5 4.05 12.60 -28.62
CA GLU A 5 4.96 13.64 -29.11
C GLU A 5 6.21 13.80 -28.23
N VAL A 6 7.34 14.08 -28.86
CA VAL A 6 8.62 14.36 -28.19
C VAL A 6 8.58 15.76 -27.55
N ARG A 7 9.12 15.89 -26.34
CA ARG A 7 9.09 17.11 -25.52
C ARG A 7 10.49 17.51 -25.06
N ASP A 8 11.44 17.56 -26.00
CA ASP A 8 12.86 17.81 -25.69
C ASP A 8 13.10 19.19 -25.06
N GLN A 9 12.36 20.23 -25.46
CA GLN A 9 12.54 21.58 -24.94
C GLN A 9 12.13 21.71 -23.46
N ASP A 10 11.19 20.88 -23.02
CA ASP A 10 10.66 20.88 -21.65
C ASP A 10 11.37 19.81 -20.77
N THR A 11 12.28 19.03 -21.38
CA THR A 11 12.97 17.92 -20.71
C THR A 11 14.37 18.37 -20.28
N GLU A 12 14.64 18.27 -18.99
CA GLU A 12 15.96 18.44 -18.43
C GLU A 12 16.77 17.15 -18.61
N TRP A 13 17.84 17.23 -19.40
CA TRP A 13 18.71 16.10 -19.68
C TRP A 13 19.91 16.08 -18.73
N GLY A 14 20.06 14.99 -17.99
CA GLY A 14 21.27 14.69 -17.25
C GLY A 14 22.38 14.19 -18.17
N GLY A 15 23.62 14.52 -17.81
CA GLY A 15 24.80 14.00 -18.51
C GLY A 15 24.90 12.48 -18.44
N VAL A 16 25.78 11.91 -19.26
CA VAL A 16 26.08 10.48 -19.25
C VAL A 16 27.27 10.24 -18.33
N ALA A 17 27.09 9.42 -17.30
CA ALA A 17 28.11 9.07 -16.31
C ALA A 17 28.41 7.56 -16.34
N PRO A 18 29.68 7.12 -16.24
CA PRO A 18 30.02 5.71 -16.16
C PRO A 18 29.71 5.14 -14.76
N ASN A 19 29.26 3.89 -14.71
CA ASN A 19 29.10 3.10 -13.50
C ASN A 19 30.34 2.20 -13.27
N GLY A 20 30.54 1.73 -12.04
CA GLY A 20 31.68 0.88 -11.68
C GLY A 20 31.65 -0.53 -12.27
N ASP A 21 30.52 -0.95 -12.84
CA ASP A 21 30.28 -2.26 -13.45
C ASP A 21 30.47 -2.25 -14.98
N GLY A 22 30.92 -1.13 -15.55
CA GLY A 22 31.09 -0.95 -17.00
C GLY A 22 29.81 -0.57 -17.74
N THR A 23 28.71 -0.31 -17.04
CA THR A 23 27.50 0.30 -17.62
C THR A 23 27.55 1.83 -17.53
N TYR A 24 26.52 2.50 -18.06
CA TYR A 24 26.38 3.95 -18.03
C TYR A 24 25.03 4.36 -17.44
N TYR A 25 25.02 5.52 -16.79
CA TYR A 25 23.84 6.18 -16.26
C TYR A 25 23.59 7.49 -17.01
N THR A 26 22.31 7.78 -17.27
CA THR A 26 21.83 9.06 -17.80
C THR A 26 20.40 9.28 -17.31
N SER A 27 19.92 10.52 -17.35
CA SER A 27 18.58 10.87 -16.87
C SER A 27 17.89 11.88 -17.79
N ALA A 28 16.57 11.84 -17.77
CA ALA A 28 15.69 12.80 -18.41
C ALA A 28 14.54 13.10 -17.44
N SER A 29 14.35 14.36 -17.08
CA SER A 29 13.32 14.80 -16.14
C SER A 29 12.42 15.83 -16.81
N ILE A 30 11.12 15.77 -16.54
CA ILE A 30 10.15 16.74 -17.04
C ILE A 30 9.15 17.04 -15.93
N GLU A 31 8.86 18.32 -15.74
CA GLU A 31 7.84 18.72 -14.78
C GLU A 31 6.45 18.50 -15.40
N ALA A 32 5.70 17.55 -14.82
CA ALA A 32 4.38 17.19 -15.28
C ALA A 32 3.32 17.64 -14.27
N ARG A 33 2.21 18.18 -14.78
CA ARG A 33 1.02 18.40 -13.95
C ARG A 33 0.43 17.05 -13.54
N PRO A 34 -0.10 16.91 -12.31
CA PRO A 34 -0.68 15.64 -11.85
C PRO A 34 -1.77 15.09 -12.78
N GLU A 35 -2.58 15.98 -13.36
CA GLU A 35 -3.68 15.67 -14.30
C GLU A 35 -3.24 15.18 -15.69
N ASP A 36 -1.96 15.35 -16.04
CA ASP A 36 -1.40 14.93 -17.32
C ASP A 36 -0.45 13.74 -17.19
N ARG A 37 -0.19 13.25 -15.96
CA ARG A 37 0.88 12.28 -15.68
C ARG A 37 0.74 10.97 -16.48
N ASP A 38 -0.49 10.52 -16.69
CA ASP A 38 -0.86 9.34 -17.47
C ASP A 38 -0.60 9.49 -18.99
N LYS A 39 -0.51 10.73 -19.47
CA LYS A 39 -0.18 11.07 -20.87
C LYS A 39 1.32 11.02 -21.14
N TYR A 40 2.15 11.03 -20.10
CA TYR A 40 3.59 10.97 -20.23
C TYR A 40 4.10 9.52 -20.31
N ARG A 41 5.05 9.33 -21.22
CA ARG A 41 5.82 8.08 -21.36
C ARG A 41 7.29 8.40 -21.59
N CYS A 42 8.17 7.73 -20.85
CA CYS A 42 9.61 7.76 -21.11
C CYS A 42 9.93 6.82 -22.28
N ARG A 43 10.68 7.30 -23.26
CA ARG A 43 11.16 6.51 -24.39
C ARG A 43 12.66 6.39 -24.31
N VAL A 44 13.17 5.16 -24.31
CA VAL A 44 14.61 4.87 -24.28
C VAL A 44 14.98 4.14 -25.57
N ASP A 45 15.77 4.83 -26.39
CA ASP A 45 16.40 4.25 -27.58
C ASP A 45 17.84 3.85 -27.21
N HIS A 46 18.18 2.57 -27.38
CA HIS A 46 19.52 2.06 -27.07
C HIS A 46 19.89 0.94 -28.04
N ALA A 47 21.16 0.88 -28.48
CA ALA A 47 21.60 -0.07 -29.52
C ALA A 47 21.45 -1.55 -29.13
N SER A 48 21.39 -1.85 -27.84
CA SER A 48 21.12 -3.22 -27.35
C SER A 48 19.66 -3.63 -27.50
N LEU A 49 18.75 -2.69 -27.76
CA LEU A 49 17.32 -2.92 -27.90
C LEU A 49 16.94 -2.94 -29.39
N ARG A 50 16.15 -3.94 -29.80
CA ARG A 50 15.60 -4.01 -31.16
C ARG A 50 14.50 -2.97 -31.40
N GLU A 51 13.74 -2.67 -30.34
CA GLU A 51 12.66 -1.69 -30.33
C GLU A 51 12.85 -0.74 -29.14
N PRO A 52 12.36 0.51 -29.23
CA PRO A 52 12.46 1.46 -28.14
C PRO A 52 11.71 0.99 -26.90
N LEU A 53 12.32 1.13 -25.72
CA LEU A 53 11.62 0.85 -24.47
C LEU A 53 10.72 2.03 -24.12
N LEU A 54 9.41 1.78 -24.00
CA LEU A 54 8.43 2.76 -23.56
C LEU A 54 7.99 2.45 -22.13
N VAL A 55 8.34 3.33 -21.20
CA VAL A 55 7.97 3.22 -19.78
C VAL A 55 6.87 4.25 -19.49
N ALA A 56 5.73 3.79 -18.98
CA ALA A 56 4.66 4.67 -18.52
C ALA A 56 5.07 5.36 -17.21
N SER A 57 4.56 6.57 -16.98
CA SER A 57 4.68 7.20 -15.66
C SER A 57 4.11 6.28 -14.57
N GLU A 58 4.78 6.20 -13.43
CA GLU A 58 4.23 5.48 -12.28
C GLU A 58 2.86 6.06 -11.88
N PRO A 59 1.95 5.30 -11.26
CA PRO A 59 0.71 5.85 -10.72
C PRO A 59 0.97 6.71 -9.47
N GLU A 60 0.08 7.66 -9.20
CA GLU A 60 0.09 8.38 -7.90
C GLU A 60 -0.31 7.40 -6.80
N PRO A 61 0.44 7.30 -5.70
CA PRO A 61 -0.01 6.53 -4.55
C PRO A 61 -1.29 7.17 -4.00
N ASN A 62 -2.37 6.39 -3.90
CA ASN A 62 -3.62 6.91 -3.36
C ASN A 62 -3.42 7.28 -1.87
N PRO A 63 -3.56 8.56 -1.49
CA PRO A 63 -3.21 9.06 -0.17
C PRO A 63 -4.13 8.49 0.92
N PHE A 64 -5.27 7.90 0.57
CA PHE A 64 -6.22 7.32 1.51
C PHE A 64 -5.94 5.84 1.85
N ILE A 65 -5.09 5.15 1.10
CA ILE A 65 -4.86 3.71 1.32
C ILE A 65 -4.19 3.46 2.67
N ILE A 66 -3.11 4.18 2.97
CA ILE A 66 -2.38 4.05 4.23
C ILE A 66 -3.25 4.42 5.44
N PRO A 67 -3.90 5.60 5.51
CA PRO A 67 -4.71 5.95 6.67
C PRO A 67 -5.92 5.02 6.86
N LEU A 68 -6.55 4.54 5.78
CA LEU A 68 -7.66 3.58 5.87
C LEU A 68 -7.19 2.23 6.44
N ALA A 69 -6.03 1.73 5.98
CA ALA A 69 -5.46 0.48 6.50
C ALA A 69 -5.13 0.59 8.00
N VAL A 70 -4.54 1.72 8.42
CA VAL A 70 -4.24 2.00 9.83
C VAL A 70 -5.52 2.06 10.66
N ALA A 71 -6.54 2.79 10.19
CA ALA A 71 -7.83 2.90 10.89
C ALA A 71 -8.50 1.52 11.06
N ALA A 72 -8.51 0.69 10.01
CA ALA A 72 -9.06 -0.66 10.05
C ALA A 72 -8.31 -1.56 11.05
N ALA A 73 -6.98 -1.48 11.10
CA ALA A 73 -6.16 -2.24 12.04
C ALA A 73 -6.48 -1.85 13.50
N VAL A 74 -6.57 -0.54 13.80
CA VAL A 74 -6.91 -0.05 15.14
C VAL A 74 -8.30 -0.53 15.58
N LEU A 75 -9.30 -0.42 14.70
CA LEU A 75 -10.66 -0.91 14.98
C LEU A 75 -10.68 -2.42 15.24
N GLY A 76 -9.92 -3.20 14.46
CA GLY A 76 -9.79 -4.64 14.67
C GLY A 76 -9.22 -4.99 16.04
N VAL A 77 -8.19 -4.28 16.49
CA VAL A 77 -7.59 -4.49 17.83
C VAL A 77 -8.59 -4.16 18.94
N VAL A 78 -9.28 -3.02 18.85
CA VAL A 78 -10.27 -2.60 19.86
C VAL A 78 -11.42 -3.61 19.94
N ALA A 79 -11.96 -4.02 18.80
CA ALA A 79 -13.01 -5.03 18.73
C ALA A 79 -12.54 -6.39 19.29
N GLY A 80 -11.30 -6.79 19.01
CA GLY A 80 -10.69 -8.00 19.55
C GLY A 80 -10.58 -7.97 21.08
N ILE A 81 -10.09 -6.87 21.65
CA ILE A 81 -9.97 -6.69 23.11
C ILE A 81 -11.35 -6.71 23.77
N ALA A 82 -12.31 -5.94 23.23
CA ALA A 82 -13.67 -5.89 23.76
C ALA A 82 -14.36 -7.26 23.69
N GLY A 83 -14.24 -7.95 22.56
CA GLY A 83 -14.77 -9.30 22.36
C GLY A 83 -14.17 -10.30 23.34
N PHE A 84 -12.85 -10.26 23.55
CA PHE A 84 -12.16 -11.12 24.51
C PHE A 84 -12.60 -10.85 25.96
N ALA A 85 -12.73 -9.57 26.35
CA ALA A 85 -13.20 -9.19 27.67
C ALA A 85 -14.63 -9.72 27.92
N ILE A 86 -15.56 -9.48 27.00
CA ILE A 86 -16.95 -9.96 27.10
C ILE A 86 -16.98 -11.49 27.21
N TRP A 87 -16.18 -12.21 26.41
CA TRP A 87 -16.08 -13.66 26.49
C TRP A 87 -15.63 -14.13 27.88
N LYS A 88 -14.57 -13.53 28.43
CA LYS A 88 -14.09 -13.82 29.79
C LYS A 88 -15.16 -13.56 30.86
N TYR A 89 -15.85 -12.43 30.78
CA TYR A 89 -16.94 -12.09 31.72
C TYR A 89 -18.11 -13.08 31.65
N ARG A 90 -18.46 -13.59 30.46
CA ARG A 90 -19.54 -14.58 30.31
C ARG A 90 -19.11 -15.97 30.76
N SER A 91 -17.87 -16.36 30.52
CA SER A 91 -17.34 -17.66 30.96
C SER A 91 -17.23 -17.77 32.49
N GLY A 92 -16.87 -16.68 33.18
CA GLY A 92 -16.79 -16.66 34.66
C GLY A 92 -18.15 -16.71 35.38
N LYS A 93 -19.28 -16.48 34.70
CA LYS A 93 -20.63 -16.54 35.29
C LYS A 93 -21.27 -17.93 35.27
N LYS A 94 -20.69 -18.92 34.58
CA LYS A 94 -21.27 -20.27 34.48
C LYS A 94 -20.97 -21.19 35.68
N GLU A 95 -20.28 -20.73 36.72
CA GLU A 95 -19.79 -21.58 37.83
C GLU A 95 -20.49 -21.36 39.18
N LYS A 96 -21.58 -20.58 39.25
CA LYS A 96 -22.34 -20.36 40.50
C LYS A 96 -23.81 -20.76 40.36
N GLY A 97 -24.05 -22.06 40.23
CA GLY A 97 -25.38 -22.68 40.23
C GLY A 97 -25.42 -23.88 41.19
N TYR A 98 -25.63 -23.57 42.48
CA TYR A 98 -26.21 -24.36 43.57
C TYR A 98 -26.53 -25.85 43.28
N GLY A 99 -25.83 -26.76 43.96
CA GLY A 99 -26.27 -28.14 44.16
C GLY A 99 -27.46 -28.18 45.13
N MET A 100 -28.60 -28.65 44.64
CA MET A 100 -29.81 -28.90 45.43
C MET A 100 -29.52 -30.02 46.45
N ALA A 101 -29.51 -29.72 47.76
CA ALA A 101 -29.60 -30.76 48.78
C ALA A 101 -31.05 -31.28 48.82
N PRO A 102 -31.28 -32.60 48.83
CA PRO A 102 -32.63 -33.15 48.88
C PRO A 102 -33.25 -32.82 50.24
N SER A 103 -34.47 -32.30 50.23
CA SER A 103 -35.27 -32.10 51.43
C SER A 103 -35.72 -33.45 51.97
N GLU A 104 -35.27 -33.81 53.17
CA GLU A 104 -35.77 -34.97 53.91
C GLU A 104 -36.50 -34.47 55.17
N TYR A 105 -37.83 -34.37 55.08
CA TYR A 105 -38.72 -34.31 56.24
C TYR A 105 -39.53 -35.61 56.30
N ARG A 106 -39.25 -36.42 57.31
CA ARG A 106 -40.06 -37.54 57.83
C ARG A 106 -39.51 -37.83 59.22
N GLY A 107 -40.27 -37.95 60.31
CA GLY A 107 -41.69 -37.89 60.63
C GLY A 107 -41.77 -38.04 62.16
#